data_AF-A0A7C1HLR8-F1
#
_entry.id   AF-A0A7C1HLR8-F1
#
_cell.length_a   1.000
_cell.length_b   1.000
_cell.length_c   1.000
_cell.angle_alpha   90.00
_cell.angle_beta   90.00
_cell.angle_gamma   90.00
#
_symmetry.space_group_name_H-M   'P 1'
#
loop_
_entity.id
_entity.type
_entity.pdbx_description
1 polymer ?
#
loop_
_entity_poly.entity_id
_entity_poly.type
_entity_poly.pdbx_seq_one_letter_code
_entity_poly.pdbx_strand_id
1 'polypeptide(L)'
;MGKRNTVEEARALAEELVDGIIAEADSDALEQARAMGLVLSMFTPQIEAARKEYLAGTEKDLEGRDDIFENAVTRKLMGYHT
;
A
#
# COMPACT_ATOMS: atom_id res chain seq x y z
N MET A 1 -9.57 18.65 5.53
CA MET A 1 -8.18 18.31 5.15
C MET A 1 -8.07 18.38 3.65
N GLY A 2 -7.06 19.08 3.11
CA GLY A 2 -6.81 19.13 1.67
C GLY A 2 -6.31 17.79 1.15
N LYS A 3 -6.57 17.48 -0.12
CA LYS A 3 -6.00 16.31 -0.77
C LYS A 3 -4.47 16.47 -0.86
N ARG A 4 -3.75 15.36 -0.73
CA ARG A 4 -2.30 15.30 -1.01
C ARG A 4 -2.11 15.58 -2.50
N ASN A 5 -1.35 16.63 -2.81
CA ASN A 5 -1.15 17.12 -4.18
C ASN A 5 0.31 17.04 -4.64
N THR A 6 1.21 16.58 -3.76
CA THR A 6 2.60 16.30 -4.12
C THR A 6 2.88 14.80 -4.15
N VAL A 7 3.88 14.40 -4.95
CA VAL A 7 4.35 13.01 -5.03
C VAL A 7 4.84 12.49 -3.68
N GLU A 8 5.53 13.32 -2.90
CA GLU A 8 6.04 12.94 -1.57
C GLU A 8 4.91 12.68 -0.58
N GLU A 9 3.88 13.53 -0.56
CA GLU A 9 2.73 13.32 0.32
C GLU A 9 1.89 12.11 -0.08
N ALA A 10 1.72 11.87 -1.40
CA ALA A 10 1.06 10.67 -1.89
C ALA A 10 1.85 9.41 -1.54
N ARG A 11 3.18 9.44 -1.66
CA ARG A 11 4.05 8.34 -1.22
C ARG A 11 3.91 8.08 0.27
N ALA A 12 3.97 9.12 1.09
CA ALA A 12 3.80 8.99 2.54
C ALA A 12 2.45 8.37 2.90
N LEU A 13 1.36 8.83 2.25
CA LEU A 13 0.03 8.27 2.47
C LEU A 13 -0.07 6.79 2.03
N ALA A 14 0.47 6.45 0.86
CA ALA A 14 0.48 5.07 0.39
C ALA A 14 1.27 4.16 1.35
N GLU A 15 2.42 4.63 1.82
CA GLU A 15 3.25 3.92 2.77
C GLU A 15 2.58 3.72 4.14
N GLU A 16 1.88 4.73 4.65
CA GLU A 16 1.12 4.68 5.91
C GLU A 16 -0.02 3.66 5.83
N LEU A 17 -0.80 3.69 4.74
CA LEU A 17 -1.90 2.77 4.53
C LEU A 17 -1.42 1.32 4.45
N VAL A 18 -0.31 1.08 3.75
CA VAL A 18 0.28 -0.26 3.63
C VAL A 18 0.90 -0.73 4.96
N ASP A 19 1.51 0.17 5.74
CA ASP A 19 1.97 -0.15 7.10
C ASP A 19 0.81 -0.55 8.02
N GLY A 20 -0.37 0.09 7.86
CA GLY A 20 -1.59 -0.30 8.58
C GLY A 20 -1.99 -1.75 8.30
N ILE A 21 -1.93 -2.19 7.03
CA ILE A 21 -2.20 -3.59 6.65
C ILE A 21 -1.22 -4.54 7.35
N ILE A 22 0.07 -4.17 7.39
CA ILE A 22 1.12 -5.00 8.02
C ILE A 22 0.96 -5.06 9.53
N ALA A 23 0.60 -3.94 10.17
CA ALA A 23 0.44 -3.85 11.61
C ALA A 23 -0.78 -4.64 12.12
N GLU A 24 -1.85 -4.73 11.33
CA GLU A 24 -3.04 -5.52 11.65
C GLU A 24 -2.92 -6.99 11.23
N ALA A 25 -1.94 -7.33 10.38
CA ALA A 25 -1.70 -8.70 9.96
C ALA A 25 -1.08 -9.53 11.09
N ASP A 26 -1.54 -10.77 11.22
CA ASP A 26 -0.78 -11.78 11.97
C ASP A 26 0.60 -11.93 11.32
N SER A 27 1.66 -11.68 12.10
CA SER A 27 3.03 -11.64 11.60
C SER A 27 3.46 -12.99 11.01
N ASP A 28 3.02 -14.11 11.59
CA ASP A 28 3.35 -15.45 11.10
C ASP A 28 2.62 -15.71 9.77
N ALA A 29 1.35 -15.30 9.67
CA ALA A 29 0.58 -15.44 8.44
C ALA A 29 1.14 -14.58 7.31
N LEU A 30 1.62 -13.37 7.62
CA LEU A 30 2.25 -12.48 6.64
C LEU A 30 3.59 -13.04 6.15
N GLU A 31 4.44 -13.56 7.05
CA GLU A 31 5.69 -14.21 6.68
C GLU A 31 5.45 -15.45 5.83
N GLN A 32 4.47 -16.28 6.18
CA GLN A 32 4.08 -17.44 5.39
C GLN A 32 3.57 -17.03 4.00
N ALA A 33 2.72 -16.01 3.93
CA ALA A 33 2.22 -15.48 2.66
C ALA A 33 3.36 -14.95 1.77
N ARG A 34 4.38 -14.30 2.36
CA ARG A 34 5.59 -13.85 1.66
C ARG A 34 6.39 -15.02 1.11
N ALA A 35 6.65 -16.03 1.94
CA ALA A 35 7.39 -17.23 1.53
C ALA A 35 6.70 -17.99 0.39
N MET A 36 5.37 -17.96 0.34
CA MET A 36 4.57 -18.62 -0.70
C MET A 36 4.30 -17.73 -1.92
N GLY A 37 4.68 -16.45 -1.90
CA GLY A 37 4.33 -15.48 -2.95
C GLY A 37 2.83 -15.19 -3.05
N LEU A 38 2.06 -15.44 -1.98
CA LEU A 38 0.60 -15.32 -1.94
C LEU A 38 0.10 -14.03 -1.28
N VAL A 39 1.00 -13.14 -0.86
CA VAL A 39 0.66 -11.90 -0.13
C VAL A 39 -0.45 -11.11 -0.81
N LEU A 40 -0.30 -10.84 -2.11
CA LEU A 40 -1.29 -10.06 -2.86
C LEU A 40 -2.68 -10.73 -2.83
N SER A 41 -2.74 -12.06 -2.94
CA SER A 41 -4.00 -12.79 -2.92
C SER A 41 -4.62 -12.87 -1.52
N MET A 42 -3.83 -13.09 -0.48
CA MET A 42 -4.31 -13.21 0.91
C MET A 42 -4.80 -11.88 1.49
N PHE A 43 -4.16 -10.77 1.10
CA PHE A 43 -4.48 -9.44 1.60
C PHE A 43 -5.29 -8.60 0.59
N THR A 44 -5.86 -9.22 -0.45
CA THR A 44 -6.63 -8.52 -1.50
C THR A 44 -7.67 -7.55 -0.92
N PRO A 45 -8.53 -7.95 0.05
CA PRO A 45 -9.56 -7.04 0.59
C PRO A 45 -8.97 -5.79 1.26
N GLN A 46 -7.88 -5.95 2.02
CA GLN A 46 -7.21 -4.86 2.73
C GLN A 46 -6.49 -3.94 1.73
N ILE A 47 -5.84 -4.51 0.72
CA ILE A 47 -5.18 -3.74 -0.36
C ILE A 47 -6.21 -2.91 -1.14
N GLU A 48 -7.38 -3.47 -1.45
CA GLU A 48 -8.46 -2.73 -2.12
C GLU A 48 -9.04 -1.61 -1.25
N ALA A 49 -9.20 -1.86 0.05
CA ALA A 49 -9.66 -0.83 1.00
C ALA A 49 -8.65 0.32 1.08
N ALA A 50 -7.37 0.01 1.26
CA ALA A 50 -6.27 0.98 1.25
C ALA A 50 -6.19 1.73 -0.08
N ARG A 51 -6.38 1.06 -1.23
CA ARG A 51 -6.40 1.71 -2.55
C ARG A 51 -7.53 2.74 -2.63
N LYS A 52 -8.73 2.41 -2.15
CA LYS A 52 -9.87 3.36 -2.15
C LYS A 52 -9.58 4.58 -1.28
N GLU A 53 -8.99 4.38 -0.11
CA GLU A 53 -8.62 5.47 0.80
C GLU A 53 -7.51 6.35 0.21
N TYR A 54 -6.47 5.74 -0.35
CA TYR A 54 -5.41 6.43 -1.08
C TYR A 54 -5.98 7.29 -2.22
N LEU A 55 -6.90 6.74 -3.02
CA LEU A 55 -7.55 7.46 -4.11
C LEU A 55 -8.52 8.55 -3.62
N ALA A 56 -9.02 8.47 -2.40
CA ALA A 56 -9.81 9.55 -1.80
C ALA A 56 -8.89 10.68 -1.30
N GLY A 57 -7.73 10.33 -0.75
CA GLY A 57 -6.76 11.23 -0.13
C GLY A 57 -5.81 11.93 -1.10
N THR A 58 -5.71 11.50 -2.35
CA THR A 58 -4.80 12.06 -3.38
C THR A 58 -5.52 12.83 -4.50
N GLU A 59 -4.81 13.76 -5.12
CA GLU A 59 -5.28 14.46 -6.32
C GLU A 59 -5.40 13.52 -7.53
N LYS A 60 -6.42 13.71 -8.37
CA LYS A 60 -6.72 12.79 -9.48
C LYS A 60 -5.67 12.82 -10.58
N ASP A 61 -5.11 14.00 -10.83
CA ASP A 61 -4.18 14.26 -11.94
C ASP A 61 -2.72 14.23 -11.47
N LEU A 62 -2.45 13.68 -10.28
CA LEU A 62 -1.11 13.50 -9.77
C LEU A 62 -0.34 12.50 -10.65
N GLU A 63 0.85 12.89 -11.11
CA GLU A 63 1.72 12.04 -11.92
C GLU A 63 2.11 10.76 -11.17
N GLY A 64 2.00 9.61 -11.83
CA GLY A 64 2.38 8.31 -11.26
C GLY A 64 1.56 7.88 -10.04
N ARG A 65 0.38 8.48 -9.83
CA ARG A 65 -0.47 8.24 -8.66
C ARG A 65 -0.72 6.76 -8.37
N ASP A 66 -1.14 5.99 -9.36
CA ASP A 66 -1.39 4.56 -9.16
C ASP A 66 -0.09 3.78 -8.91
N ASP A 67 0.97 4.11 -9.66
CA ASP A 67 2.31 3.50 -9.53
C ASP A 67 2.92 3.73 -8.13
N ILE A 68 2.66 4.88 -7.50
CA ILE A 68 3.10 5.19 -6.14
C ILE A 68 2.49 4.18 -5.15
N PHE A 69 1.19 3.91 -5.27
CA PHE A 69 0.52 2.97 -4.38
C PHE A 69 0.97 1.52 -4.65
N GLU A 70 1.09 1.14 -5.92
CA GLU A 70 1.55 -0.20 -6.30
C GLU A 70 2.99 -0.46 -5.87
N ASN A 71 3.86 0.54 -5.93
CA ASN A 71 5.21 0.45 -5.37
C ASN A 71 5.19 0.30 -3.86
N ALA A 72 4.35 1.03 -3.12
CA ALA A 72 4.24 0.89 -1.68
C ALA A 72 3.80 -0.54 -1.29
N VAL A 73 2.78 -1.08 -1.96
CA VAL A 73 2.33 -2.47 -1.78
C VAL A 73 3.47 -3.43 -2.08
N THR A 74 4.09 -3.33 -3.25
CA THR A 74 5.15 -4.26 -3.67
C THR A 74 6.35 -4.22 -2.73
N ARG A 75 6.83 -3.03 -2.38
CA ARG A 75 8.02 -2.86 -1.53
C ARG A 75 7.77 -3.37 -0.12
N LYS A 76 6.66 -2.97 0.51
CA LYS A 76 6.41 -3.21 1.93
C LYS A 76 5.72 -4.55 2.20
N LEU A 77 4.70 -4.92 1.42
CA LEU A 77 4.00 -6.18 1.64
C LEU A 77 4.80 -7.39 1.15
N MET A 78 5.49 -7.29 0.00
CA MET A 78 6.29 -8.40 -0.51
C MET A 78 7.70 -8.48 0.11
N GLY A 79 8.12 -7.45 0.86
CA GLY A 79 9.45 -7.41 1.49
C GLY A 79 10.60 -7.12 0.52
N TYR A 80 10.33 -6.53 -0.65
CA TYR A 80 11.38 -6.09 -1.55
C TYR A 80 12.02 -4.80 -1.02
N HIS A 81 13.15 -4.95 -0.31
CA HIS A 81 14.06 -3.84 -0.06
C HIS A 81 14.91 -3.61 -1.31
N THR A 82 14.41 -2.82 -2.26
CA THR A 82 15.30 -2.04 -3.13
C THR A 82 15.75 -0.77 -2.41
#